data_AF-A0A9P4GPV4-F1
#
_entry.id   AF-A0A9P4GPV4-F1
#
_cell.length_a   1.000
_cell.length_b   1.000
_cell.length_c   1.000
_cell.angle_alpha   90.00
_cell.angle_beta   90.00
_cell.angle_gamma   90.00
#
_symmetry.space_group_name_H-M   'P 1'
#
loop_
_entity.id
_entity.type
_entity.pdbx_description
1 polymer ?
#
loop_
_entity_poly.entity_id
_entity_poly.type
_entity_poly.pdbx_seq_one_letter_code
_entity_poly.pdbx_strand_id
1 'polypeptide(L)'
;MSTAIALQDMGTSQNGEKGTIRHRTISKSHTKSSISSEDDLWIDTPHDTECSKLPLDTRPLAPTAVYWISPHGLLTKKITVLDLTKDMSVSYSGMTNEYKEEVKKTLKDHSFSPAITCHRNNWLGLKYNVTDDQDNNIAHWSHHWTSVGEAILTFADNSPHSSHPISLRNKRWGLRTESFVLDSVPYFWEMDSLWHSKNMTLYRVVGSEEHHKKTEVAKYAQKWWGSFVTGGTLVVDEKALDGVVACLSLVVVLKKKRQRAAERHNGAE
;
A
#
# COMPACT_ATOMS: atom_id res chain seq x y z
N MET A 1 10.09 -31.73 40.13
CA MET A 1 11.44 -32.32 40.00
C MET A 1 12.19 -31.50 38.97
N SER A 2 13.28 -30.87 39.40
CA SER A 2 14.02 -29.83 38.70
C SER A 2 15.40 -30.37 38.38
N THR A 3 15.87 -30.25 37.14
CA THR A 3 17.26 -30.53 36.78
C THR A 3 17.74 -29.48 35.78
N ALA A 4 18.46 -28.50 36.32
CA ALA A 4 19.35 -27.63 35.58
C ALA A 4 20.67 -28.37 35.32
N ILE A 5 21.25 -28.20 34.14
CA ILE A 5 22.62 -28.60 33.84
C ILE A 5 23.37 -27.35 33.39
N ALA A 6 24.36 -26.96 34.21
CA ALA A 6 25.40 -26.01 33.88
C ALA A 6 26.73 -26.71 34.17
N LEU A 7 27.66 -26.73 33.21
CA LEU A 7 29.09 -27.02 33.35
C LEU A 7 29.72 -26.54 32.01
N GLN A 8 30.43 -25.43 31.99
CA GLN A 8 31.82 -25.17 32.40
C GLN A 8 32.77 -25.10 31.20
N ASP A 9 33.27 -23.88 31.04
CA ASP A 9 34.55 -23.45 30.48
C ASP A 9 35.67 -24.50 30.45
N MET A 10 36.35 -24.59 29.31
CA MET A 10 37.72 -25.11 29.22
C MET A 10 38.49 -24.47 28.05
N GLY A 11 39.54 -23.71 28.41
CA GLY A 11 40.86 -23.88 27.78
C GLY A 11 41.26 -22.91 26.66
N THR A 12 41.95 -21.84 27.05
CA THR A 12 42.95 -21.14 26.21
C THR A 12 44.20 -22.00 26.01
N SER A 13 44.64 -22.17 24.76
CA SER A 13 46.04 -22.54 24.46
C SER A 13 46.60 -21.67 23.33
N GLN A 14 47.64 -20.92 23.67
CA GLN A 14 48.58 -20.30 22.75
C GLN A 14 49.58 -21.33 22.22
N ASN A 15 49.77 -21.34 20.90
CA ASN A 15 51.01 -21.63 20.14
C ASN A 15 50.55 -21.66 18.67
N GLY A 16 51.06 -20.85 17.73
CA GLY A 16 52.43 -20.39 17.60
C GLY A 16 53.09 -21.18 16.48
N GLU A 17 52.62 -21.07 15.22
CA GLU A 17 53.43 -21.47 14.07
C GLU A 17 53.00 -20.81 12.75
N LYS A 18 54.02 -20.45 11.99
CA LYS A 18 54.02 -19.62 10.78
C LYS A 18 53.39 -20.38 9.61
N GLY A 19 52.42 -19.76 8.93
CA GLY A 19 51.80 -20.29 7.72
C GLY A 19 51.41 -19.20 6.74
N THR A 20 52.38 -18.83 5.89
CA THR A 20 52.25 -18.36 4.50
C THR A 20 50.97 -17.60 4.08
N ILE A 21 51.11 -16.29 3.89
CA ILE A 21 50.14 -15.41 3.23
C ILE A 21 49.90 -15.93 1.80
N ARG A 22 48.74 -16.56 1.55
CA ARG A 22 48.25 -16.84 0.19
C ARG A 22 47.65 -15.56 -0.38
N HIS A 23 48.46 -14.81 -1.13
CA HIS A 23 47.97 -13.82 -2.08
C HIS A 23 47.07 -14.53 -3.10
N ARG A 24 45.76 -14.23 -3.07
CA ARG A 24 44.87 -14.59 -4.17
C ARG A 24 45.24 -13.73 -5.37
N THR A 25 45.84 -14.36 -6.36
CA THR A 25 46.12 -13.78 -7.67
C THR A 25 44.79 -13.44 -8.34
N ILE A 26 44.50 -12.15 -8.49
CA ILE A 26 43.42 -11.66 -9.35
C ILE A 26 43.94 -11.79 -10.78
N SER A 27 43.54 -12.85 -11.47
CA SER A 27 43.77 -13.02 -12.89
C SER A 27 42.49 -12.77 -13.68
N LYS A 28 42.60 -11.76 -14.56
CA LYS A 28 42.00 -11.69 -15.89
C LYS A 28 40.51 -11.30 -16.02
N SER A 29 40.36 -10.03 -16.43
CA SER A 29 39.63 -9.61 -17.63
C SER A 29 38.24 -10.23 -17.87
N HIS A 30 37.22 -9.51 -17.42
CA HIS A 30 35.97 -9.46 -18.17
C HIS A 30 35.90 -8.13 -18.92
N THR A 31 36.20 -8.26 -20.21
CA THR A 31 35.59 -7.58 -21.35
C THR A 31 34.39 -6.72 -20.96
N LYS A 32 34.49 -5.41 -21.21
CA LYS A 32 33.34 -4.53 -21.39
C LYS A 32 32.47 -5.13 -22.50
N SER A 33 31.48 -5.91 -22.10
CA SER A 33 30.32 -6.16 -22.93
C SER A 33 29.55 -4.84 -22.95
N SER A 34 29.69 -4.11 -24.06
CA SER A 34 28.71 -3.13 -24.49
C SER A 34 27.41 -3.89 -24.75
N ILE A 35 26.67 -4.19 -23.69
CA ILE A 35 25.26 -4.53 -23.81
C ILE A 35 24.62 -3.23 -24.26
N SER A 36 24.15 -3.27 -25.51
CA SER A 36 23.30 -2.27 -26.11
C SER A 36 22.26 -1.82 -25.10
N SER A 37 22.16 -0.51 -24.92
CA SER A 37 21.06 0.21 -24.32
C SER A 37 19.77 -0.06 -25.10
N GLU A 38 19.26 -1.28 -25.00
CA GLU A 38 17.83 -1.51 -24.99
C GLU A 38 17.39 -1.15 -23.57
N ASP A 39 17.42 0.16 -23.32
CA ASP A 39 16.80 0.77 -22.15
C ASP A 39 15.40 0.18 -22.01
N ASP A 40 15.07 -0.24 -20.80
CA ASP A 40 13.80 -0.78 -20.35
C ASP A 40 12.62 0.10 -20.84
N LEU A 41 12.19 -0.09 -22.08
CA LEU A 41 11.03 0.58 -22.68
C LEU A 41 9.74 0.30 -21.90
N TRP A 42 9.76 -0.73 -21.05
CA TRP A 42 8.68 -1.15 -20.17
C TRP A 42 8.69 -0.42 -18.82
N ILE A 43 9.69 0.41 -18.53
CA ILE A 43 9.70 1.28 -17.35
C ILE A 43 9.07 2.63 -17.69
N ASP A 44 9.25 3.14 -18.90
CA ASP A 44 8.91 4.53 -19.28
C ASP A 44 7.55 4.72 -19.98
N THR A 45 6.85 3.65 -20.36
CA THR A 45 5.52 3.78 -21.00
C THR A 45 4.41 3.95 -19.96
N PRO A 46 3.47 4.90 -20.07
CA PRO A 46 2.33 4.99 -19.15
C PRO A 46 1.50 3.70 -19.19
N HIS A 47 1.47 3.04 -18.03
CA HIS A 47 1.30 1.59 -17.89
C HIS A 47 -0.14 1.07 -18.01
N ASP A 48 -1.13 1.95 -18.08
CA ASP A 48 -2.52 1.63 -18.41
C ASP A 48 -2.95 2.53 -19.56
N THR A 49 -2.70 2.11 -20.80
CA THR A 49 -2.95 2.94 -21.99
C THR A 49 -4.40 3.37 -22.17
N GLU A 50 -5.36 2.71 -21.52
CA GLU A 50 -6.76 3.11 -21.61
C GLU A 50 -7.06 4.24 -20.61
N CYS A 51 -6.75 4.04 -19.33
CA CYS A 51 -7.08 5.04 -18.31
C CYS A 51 -6.06 6.18 -18.18
N SER A 52 -4.78 5.96 -18.50
CA SER A 52 -3.76 7.01 -18.48
C SER A 52 -3.96 8.04 -19.59
N LYS A 53 -4.56 7.63 -20.73
CA LYS A 53 -4.89 8.51 -21.85
C LYS A 53 -6.17 9.32 -21.64
N LEU A 54 -6.95 9.00 -20.61
CA LEU A 54 -8.17 9.75 -20.33
C LEU A 54 -7.82 11.17 -19.90
N PRO A 55 -8.47 12.19 -20.49
CA PRO A 55 -8.30 13.57 -20.05
C PRO A 55 -8.68 13.70 -18.57
N LEU A 56 -7.81 14.37 -17.82
CA LEU A 56 -8.03 14.73 -16.42
C LEU A 56 -9.03 15.89 -16.36
N ASP A 57 -10.05 15.75 -15.52
CA ASP A 57 -10.93 16.87 -15.15
C ASP A 57 -10.10 17.97 -14.47
N THR A 58 -10.25 19.21 -14.92
CA THR A 58 -9.50 20.37 -14.41
C THR A 58 -9.89 20.76 -12.99
N ARG A 59 -11.01 20.23 -12.48
CA ARG A 59 -11.46 20.51 -11.12
C ARG A 59 -10.49 19.90 -10.10
N PRO A 60 -9.92 20.71 -9.19
CA PRO A 60 -9.04 20.18 -8.16
C PRO A 60 -9.81 19.27 -7.19
N LEU A 61 -9.12 18.29 -6.62
CA LEU A 61 -9.65 17.48 -5.53
C LEU A 61 -10.10 18.38 -4.37
N ALA A 62 -11.35 18.23 -3.94
CA ALA A 62 -11.93 18.93 -2.80
C ALA A 62 -12.34 17.90 -1.73
N PRO A 63 -11.36 17.35 -0.98
CA PRO A 63 -11.64 16.26 -0.06
C PRO A 63 -12.46 16.77 1.13
N THR A 64 -13.40 15.95 1.56
CA THR A 64 -14.27 16.21 2.72
C THR A 64 -13.88 15.36 3.93
N ALA A 65 -13.08 14.32 3.73
CA ALA A 65 -12.61 13.43 4.79
C ALA A 65 -11.10 13.21 4.75
N VAL A 66 -10.52 12.96 5.92
CA VAL A 66 -9.10 12.71 6.14
C VAL A 66 -8.94 11.48 7.01
N TYR A 67 -8.29 10.46 6.47
CA TYR A 67 -8.03 9.22 7.18
C TYR A 67 -6.54 8.98 7.38
N TRP A 68 -6.21 8.32 8.48
CA TRP A 68 -4.88 7.80 8.74
C TRP A 68 -4.87 6.28 8.75
N ILE A 69 -4.14 5.70 7.81
CA ILE A 69 -3.91 4.26 7.75
C ILE A 69 -2.67 3.93 8.58
N SER A 70 -2.86 3.12 9.61
CA SER A 70 -1.79 2.69 10.50
C SER A 70 -0.63 2.00 9.74
N PRO A 71 0.62 2.22 10.20
CA PRO A 71 1.76 1.44 9.78
C PRO A 71 1.54 -0.07 9.85
N HIS A 72 1.70 -0.77 8.74
CA HIS A 72 1.54 -2.23 8.65
C HIS A 72 2.53 -2.85 7.68
N GLY A 73 2.69 -4.17 7.74
CA GLY A 73 3.52 -5.00 6.87
C GLY A 73 2.77 -6.22 6.34
N LEU A 74 3.50 -7.16 5.73
CA LEU A 74 2.91 -8.34 5.09
C LEU A 74 2.22 -9.28 6.08
N LEU A 75 2.72 -9.39 7.31
CA LEU A 75 2.17 -10.27 8.34
C LEU A 75 1.42 -9.54 9.46
N THR A 76 1.09 -8.26 9.25
CA THR A 76 0.33 -7.48 10.25
C THR A 76 -1.03 -8.12 10.50
N LYS A 77 -1.32 -8.38 11.78
CA LYS A 77 -2.58 -8.98 12.24
C LYS A 77 -3.75 -7.99 12.25
N LYS A 78 -3.49 -6.73 12.56
CA LYS A 78 -4.49 -5.68 12.72
C LYS A 78 -4.03 -4.43 11.98
N ILE A 79 -4.84 -3.95 11.04
CA ILE A 79 -4.63 -2.67 10.36
C ILE A 79 -5.79 -1.76 10.80
N THR A 80 -5.47 -0.68 11.51
CA THR A 80 -6.46 0.34 11.89
C THR A 80 -6.44 1.50 10.91
N VAL A 81 -7.62 2.09 10.71
CA VAL A 81 -7.83 3.35 10.02
C VAL A 81 -8.46 4.31 11.02
N LEU A 82 -7.87 5.48 11.19
CA LEU A 82 -8.38 6.54 12.04
C LEU A 82 -9.03 7.59 11.15
N ASP A 83 -10.20 8.09 11.54
CA ASP A 83 -10.79 9.29 10.95
C ASP A 83 -10.26 10.51 11.70
N LEU A 84 -9.58 11.40 10.97
CA LEU A 84 -9.00 12.63 11.49
C LEU A 84 -9.84 13.86 11.12
N THR A 85 -10.94 13.68 10.38
CA THR A 85 -11.66 14.76 9.69
C THR A 85 -12.09 15.87 10.64
N LYS A 86 -12.58 15.51 11.83
CA LYS A 86 -13.09 16.47 12.83
C LYS A 86 -11.97 17.20 13.59
N ASP A 87 -10.76 16.66 13.55
CA ASP A 87 -9.61 17.13 14.33
C ASP A 87 -8.57 17.87 13.46
N MET A 88 -8.84 17.99 12.15
CA MET A 88 -8.02 18.75 11.22
C MET A 88 -8.50 20.20 11.16
N SER A 89 -7.66 21.15 11.56
CA SER A 89 -8.00 22.59 11.50
C SER A 89 -7.62 23.25 10.17
N VAL A 90 -6.69 22.65 9.42
CA VAL A 90 -6.16 23.17 8.16
C VAL A 90 -6.95 22.58 6.98
N SER A 91 -7.51 23.46 6.14
CA SER A 91 -8.18 23.04 4.91
C SER A 91 -7.20 22.42 3.91
N TYR A 92 -7.64 21.38 3.19
CA TYR A 92 -6.80 20.73 2.20
C TYR A 92 -6.55 21.63 0.98
N SER A 93 -5.29 22.00 0.79
CA SER A 93 -4.78 22.69 -0.42
C SER A 93 -3.72 21.84 -1.15
N GLY A 94 -3.66 20.55 -0.82
CA GLY A 94 -2.59 19.63 -1.21
C GLY A 94 -1.83 19.08 0.00
N MET A 95 -0.96 18.09 -0.24
CA MET A 95 -0.08 17.51 0.79
C MET A 95 1.14 18.41 1.09
N THR A 96 0.86 19.66 1.46
CA THR A 96 1.84 20.69 1.83
C THR A 96 2.53 20.35 3.15
N ASN A 97 3.63 21.03 3.47
CA ASN A 97 4.33 20.82 4.74
C ASN A 97 3.47 21.24 5.95
N GLU A 98 2.68 22.30 5.80
CA GLU A 98 1.72 22.75 6.82
C GLU A 98 0.67 21.68 7.10
N TYR A 99 0.03 21.16 6.04
CA TYR A 99 -0.97 20.11 6.17
C TYR A 99 -0.39 18.84 6.81
N LYS A 100 0.84 18.47 6.43
CA LYS A 100 1.57 17.34 6.99
C LYS A 100 1.87 17.53 8.48
N GLU A 101 2.37 18.68 8.89
CA GLU A 101 2.64 18.91 10.31
C GLU A 101 1.34 18.94 11.14
N GLU A 102 0.23 19.43 10.58
CA GLU A 102 -1.08 19.36 11.23
C GLU A 102 -1.53 17.90 11.42
N VAL A 103 -1.49 17.04 10.39
CA VAL A 103 -1.81 15.61 10.53
C VAL A 103 -0.97 14.95 11.64
N LYS A 104 0.33 15.26 11.68
CA LYS A 104 1.25 14.70 12.66
C LYS A 104 0.97 15.21 14.08
N LYS A 105 0.52 16.45 14.22
CA LYS A 105 0.08 17.04 15.48
C LYS A 105 -1.22 16.38 15.95
N THR A 106 -2.23 16.34 15.08
CA THR A 106 -3.53 15.68 15.33
C THR A 106 -3.33 14.23 15.81
N LEU A 107 -2.44 13.47 15.18
CA LEU A 107 -2.12 12.08 15.58
C LEU A 107 -1.48 11.93 16.97
N LYS A 108 -0.87 12.99 17.52
CA LYS A 108 -0.25 12.96 18.86
C LYS A 108 -1.23 13.35 19.96
N ASP A 109 -2.14 14.27 19.66
CA ASP A 109 -2.91 14.99 20.66
C ASP A 109 -4.21 14.24 21.08
N HIS A 110 -4.61 13.20 20.33
CA HIS A 110 -5.88 12.51 20.56
C HIS A 110 -5.74 10.98 20.64
N SER A 111 -6.53 10.38 21.54
CA SER A 111 -6.84 8.95 21.52
C SER A 111 -7.98 8.70 20.53
N PHE A 112 -7.66 8.42 19.28
CA PHE A 112 -8.67 8.10 18.27
C PHE A 112 -9.23 6.69 18.48
N SER A 113 -10.56 6.58 18.50
CA SER A 113 -11.21 5.31 18.18
C SER A 113 -11.01 5.03 16.69
N PRO A 114 -10.57 3.82 16.29
CA PRO A 114 -10.46 3.47 14.88
C PRO A 114 -11.83 3.54 14.20
N ALA A 115 -11.93 4.27 13.09
CA ALA A 115 -13.13 4.26 12.26
C ALA A 115 -13.35 2.90 11.62
N ILE A 116 -12.24 2.22 11.26
CA ILE A 116 -12.26 0.89 10.68
C ILE A 116 -11.08 0.09 11.22
N THR A 117 -11.30 -1.19 11.51
CA THR A 117 -10.23 -2.14 11.81
C THR A 117 -10.30 -3.38 10.91
N CYS A 118 -9.22 -3.66 10.18
CA CYS A 118 -9.04 -4.92 9.45
C CYS A 118 -8.29 -5.94 10.31
N HIS A 119 -8.96 -7.02 10.68
CA HIS A 119 -8.45 -8.14 11.47
C HIS A 119 -8.14 -9.34 10.58
N ARG A 120 -6.90 -9.82 10.60
CA ARG A 120 -6.53 -11.04 9.89
C ARG A 120 -7.01 -12.27 10.65
N ASN A 121 -7.78 -13.13 10.00
CA ASN A 121 -8.47 -14.24 10.68
C ASN A 121 -7.51 -15.32 11.17
N ASN A 122 -6.47 -15.66 10.40
CA ASN A 122 -5.48 -16.70 10.74
C ASN A 122 -4.05 -16.19 10.47
N TRP A 123 -3.05 -16.79 11.11
CA TRP A 123 -1.64 -16.39 10.93
C TRP A 123 -1.15 -16.49 9.46
N LEU A 124 -1.57 -17.54 8.75
CA LEU A 124 -1.35 -17.73 7.31
C LEU A 124 -2.58 -17.33 6.46
N GLY A 125 -3.63 -16.82 7.11
CA GLY A 125 -4.88 -16.48 6.45
C GLY A 125 -4.73 -15.24 5.58
N LEU A 126 -5.27 -15.34 4.38
CA LEU A 126 -5.44 -14.21 3.45
C LEU A 126 -6.84 -13.61 3.57
N LYS A 127 -7.59 -13.98 4.60
CA LYS A 127 -8.94 -13.49 4.89
C LYS A 127 -8.89 -12.55 6.09
N TYR A 128 -9.62 -11.44 5.97
CA TYR A 128 -9.71 -10.43 7.00
C TYR A 128 -11.18 -10.12 7.29
N ASN A 129 -11.49 -9.95 8.56
CA ASN A 129 -12.75 -9.37 9.02
C ASN A 129 -12.53 -7.87 9.22
N VAL A 130 -13.47 -7.07 8.74
CA VAL A 130 -13.43 -5.61 8.87
C VAL A 130 -14.51 -5.19 9.84
N THR A 131 -14.13 -4.46 10.88
CA THR A 131 -15.05 -3.95 11.90
C THR A 131 -15.04 -2.43 11.97
N ASP A 132 -16.14 -1.85 12.44
CA ASP A 132 -16.26 -0.43 12.78
C ASP A 132 -15.71 -0.12 14.18
N ASP A 133 -15.98 1.08 14.70
CA ASP A 133 -15.59 1.55 16.03
C ASP A 133 -16.37 0.88 17.18
N GLN A 134 -17.46 0.19 16.86
CA GLN A 134 -18.31 -0.57 17.77
C GLN A 134 -18.06 -2.08 17.68
N ASP A 135 -17.02 -2.51 16.97
CA ASP A 135 -16.68 -3.91 16.68
C ASP A 135 -17.75 -4.67 15.86
N ASN A 136 -18.70 -3.98 15.21
CA ASN A 136 -19.62 -4.61 14.28
C ASN A 136 -18.89 -4.99 12.99
N ASN A 137 -19.18 -6.16 12.44
CA ASN A 137 -18.60 -6.56 11.16
C ASN A 137 -19.28 -5.80 10.02
N ILE A 138 -18.52 -4.98 9.29
CA ILE A 138 -19.02 -4.17 8.17
C ILE A 138 -18.60 -4.74 6.81
N ALA A 139 -17.51 -5.51 6.77
CA ALA A 139 -17.04 -6.16 5.56
C ALA A 139 -16.11 -7.36 5.84
N HIS A 140 -15.92 -8.17 4.81
CA HIS A 140 -14.93 -9.22 4.72
C HIS A 140 -14.02 -8.97 3.53
N TRP A 141 -12.72 -9.10 3.75
CA TRP A 141 -11.72 -8.98 2.71
C TRP A 141 -11.06 -10.34 2.46
N SER A 142 -11.22 -10.85 1.24
CA SER A 142 -10.51 -12.02 0.74
C SER A 142 -9.35 -11.58 -0.15
N HIS A 143 -8.12 -11.81 0.29
CA HIS A 143 -6.90 -11.45 -0.41
C HIS A 143 -6.33 -12.62 -1.21
N HIS A 144 -5.72 -12.34 -2.35
CA HIS A 144 -5.06 -13.39 -3.14
C HIS A 144 -3.66 -13.71 -2.61
N TRP A 145 -3.22 -14.96 -2.82
CA TRP A 145 -1.89 -15.41 -2.39
C TRP A 145 -0.75 -14.87 -3.27
N THR A 146 -1.09 -14.23 -4.39
CA THR A 146 -0.17 -13.48 -5.24
C THR A 146 -0.55 -11.99 -5.30
N SER A 147 0.43 -11.12 -5.52
CA SER A 147 0.19 -9.68 -5.66
C SER A 147 -0.60 -9.30 -6.91
N VAL A 148 -0.66 -10.18 -7.92
CA VAL A 148 -1.38 -9.96 -9.17
C VAL A 148 -2.82 -10.44 -9.12
N GLY A 149 -3.16 -11.32 -8.18
CA GLY A 149 -4.48 -11.91 -8.10
C GLY A 149 -5.56 -10.95 -7.61
N GLU A 150 -6.80 -11.40 -7.75
CA GLU A 150 -8.00 -10.66 -7.39
C GLU A 150 -8.18 -10.63 -5.87
N ALA A 151 -8.39 -9.43 -5.32
CA ALA A 151 -8.82 -9.27 -3.94
C ALA A 151 -10.28 -8.81 -3.92
N ILE A 152 -11.09 -9.42 -3.05
CA ILE A 152 -12.54 -9.19 -3.01
C ILE A 152 -12.90 -8.60 -1.66
N LEU A 153 -13.59 -7.46 -1.66
CA LEU A 153 -14.25 -6.87 -0.50
C LEU A 153 -15.74 -7.22 -0.57
N THR A 154 -16.25 -7.93 0.42
CA THR A 154 -17.67 -8.29 0.54
C THR A 154 -18.25 -7.53 1.72
N PHE A 155 -19.29 -6.75 1.52
CA PHE A 155 -19.91 -5.96 2.58
C PHE A 155 -21.08 -6.74 3.20
N ALA A 156 -21.44 -6.40 4.44
CA ALA A 156 -22.61 -6.99 5.08
C ALA A 156 -23.91 -6.70 4.31
N ASP A 157 -24.92 -7.54 4.50
CA ASP A 157 -26.24 -7.32 3.89
C ASP A 157 -26.82 -5.97 4.32
N ASN A 158 -27.33 -5.20 3.36
CA ASN A 158 -27.82 -3.83 3.56
C ASN A 158 -26.75 -2.86 4.11
N SER A 159 -25.46 -3.14 3.88
CA SER A 159 -24.38 -2.21 4.23
C SER A 159 -24.61 -0.87 3.54
N PRO A 160 -24.44 0.26 4.26
CA PRO A 160 -24.53 1.58 3.66
C PRO A 160 -23.36 1.89 2.71
N HIS A 161 -22.28 1.10 2.75
CA HIS A 161 -21.04 1.36 2.01
C HIS A 161 -21.04 0.76 0.60
N SER A 162 -21.67 -0.41 0.42
CA SER A 162 -21.83 -1.06 -0.88
C SER A 162 -22.86 -2.17 -0.80
N SER A 163 -23.74 -2.28 -1.79
CA SER A 163 -24.72 -3.36 -1.91
C SER A 163 -24.16 -4.62 -2.58
N HIS A 164 -22.94 -4.56 -3.12
CA HIS A 164 -22.34 -5.67 -3.83
C HIS A 164 -20.84 -5.83 -3.50
N PRO A 165 -20.26 -7.02 -3.74
CA PRO A 165 -18.82 -7.19 -3.58
C PRO A 165 -18.03 -6.28 -4.53
N ILE A 166 -16.90 -5.77 -4.06
CA ILE A 166 -15.95 -4.98 -4.85
C ILE A 166 -14.74 -5.85 -5.15
N SER A 167 -14.50 -6.08 -6.43
CA SER A 167 -13.33 -6.81 -6.94
C SER A 167 -12.21 -5.82 -7.29
N LEU A 168 -11.05 -6.00 -6.63
CA LEU A 168 -9.82 -5.28 -6.92
C LEU A 168 -8.86 -6.17 -7.70
N ARG A 169 -8.58 -5.78 -8.93
CA ARG A 169 -7.70 -6.51 -9.84
C ARG A 169 -6.65 -5.59 -10.47
N ASN A 170 -5.47 -6.15 -10.71
CA ASN A 170 -4.50 -5.55 -11.63
C ASN A 170 -5.05 -5.71 -13.05
N LYS A 171 -5.06 -4.62 -13.81
CA LYS A 171 -5.50 -4.67 -15.20
C LYS A 171 -4.59 -5.52 -16.09
N ARG A 172 -3.30 -5.60 -15.76
CA ARG A 172 -2.33 -6.40 -16.52
C ARG A 172 -1.18 -6.85 -15.61
N TRP A 173 -0.60 -8.00 -15.94
CA TRP A 173 0.56 -8.54 -15.24
C TRP A 173 1.73 -7.55 -15.35
N GLY A 174 2.41 -7.28 -14.24
CA GLY A 174 3.51 -6.30 -14.15
C GLY A 174 3.09 -4.86 -13.80
N LEU A 175 1.80 -4.52 -13.88
CA LEU A 175 1.33 -3.16 -13.58
C LEU A 175 1.21 -2.90 -12.07
N ARG A 176 1.31 -1.62 -11.72
CA ARG A 176 1.12 -1.14 -10.34
C ARG A 176 -0.26 -0.51 -10.10
N THR A 177 -1.06 -0.42 -11.16
CA THR A 177 -2.40 0.15 -11.16
C THR A 177 -3.42 -0.91 -10.78
N GLU A 178 -4.12 -0.67 -9.69
CA GLU A 178 -5.20 -1.53 -9.20
C GLU A 178 -6.52 -0.86 -9.51
N SER A 179 -7.45 -1.60 -10.09
CA SER A 179 -8.75 -1.09 -10.52
C SER A 179 -9.88 -1.87 -9.88
N PHE A 180 -11.02 -1.21 -9.73
CA PHE A 180 -12.27 -1.80 -9.29
C PHE A 180 -13.46 -1.09 -9.94
N VAL A 181 -14.63 -1.70 -9.83
CA VAL A 181 -15.89 -1.13 -10.31
C VAL A 181 -16.84 -1.07 -9.13
N LEU A 182 -17.48 0.08 -8.95
CA LEU A 182 -18.53 0.32 -7.96
C LEU A 182 -19.71 0.96 -8.68
N ASP A 183 -20.90 0.37 -8.58
CA ASP A 183 -22.12 0.87 -9.23
C ASP A 183 -21.94 1.19 -10.72
N SER A 184 -21.29 0.26 -11.44
CA SER A 184 -20.92 0.40 -12.87
C SER A 184 -19.95 1.55 -13.19
N VAL A 185 -19.40 2.23 -12.19
CA VAL A 185 -18.40 3.28 -12.35
C VAL A 185 -17.00 2.69 -12.16
N PRO A 186 -16.06 2.87 -13.10
CA PRO A 186 -14.69 2.41 -12.95
C PRO A 186 -13.90 3.35 -12.03
N TYR A 187 -13.13 2.74 -11.13
CA TYR A 187 -12.15 3.40 -10.28
C TYR A 187 -10.79 2.75 -10.43
N PHE A 188 -9.72 3.54 -10.32
CA PHE A 188 -8.37 2.99 -10.31
C PHE A 188 -7.39 3.83 -9.49
N TRP A 189 -6.52 3.12 -8.79
CA TRP A 189 -5.40 3.67 -8.05
C TRP A 189 -4.18 3.77 -8.96
N GLU A 190 -3.69 4.99 -9.15
CA GLU A 190 -2.47 5.30 -9.90
C GLU A 190 -1.36 5.73 -8.93
N MET A 191 -0.13 5.29 -9.16
CA MET A 191 1.04 5.76 -8.41
C MET A 191 1.53 7.05 -9.04
N ASP A 192 1.76 8.10 -8.25
CA ASP A 192 2.16 9.42 -8.79
C ASP A 192 3.58 9.39 -9.40
N SER A 193 4.39 8.38 -9.08
CA SER A 193 5.73 8.22 -9.63
C SER A 193 6.05 6.75 -9.93
N LEU A 194 6.68 6.53 -11.09
CA LEU A 194 7.21 5.24 -11.52
C LEU A 194 8.35 4.76 -10.62
N TRP A 195 9.15 5.69 -10.12
CA TRP A 195 10.31 5.42 -9.27
C TRP A 195 9.94 5.37 -7.79
N HIS A 196 9.02 6.25 -7.35
CA HIS A 196 8.66 6.41 -5.95
C HIS A 196 7.19 6.10 -5.71
N SER A 197 6.92 4.94 -5.14
CA SER A 197 5.56 4.51 -4.79
C SER A 197 5.02 5.15 -3.49
N LYS A 198 5.47 6.35 -3.14
CA LYS A 198 5.13 7.01 -1.86
C LYS A 198 3.73 7.64 -1.89
N ASN A 199 3.31 8.12 -3.04
CA ASN A 199 2.02 8.80 -3.21
C ASN A 199 1.19 8.10 -4.26
N MET A 200 -0.12 8.14 -4.09
CA MET A 200 -1.07 7.52 -5.00
C MET A 200 -2.31 8.39 -5.12
N THR A 201 -2.91 8.38 -6.30
CA THR A 201 -4.16 9.08 -6.59
C THR A 201 -5.21 8.08 -7.03
N LEU A 202 -6.41 8.17 -6.44
CA LEU A 202 -7.57 7.41 -6.86
C LEU A 202 -8.37 8.25 -7.85
N TYR A 203 -8.61 7.68 -9.01
CA TYR A 203 -9.43 8.28 -10.04
C TYR A 203 -10.75 7.56 -10.18
N ARG A 204 -11.80 8.35 -10.44
CA ARG A 204 -13.10 7.90 -10.93
C ARG A 204 -13.19 8.21 -12.41
N VAL A 205 -13.65 7.25 -13.22
CA VAL A 205 -13.89 7.45 -14.65
C VAL A 205 -15.36 7.79 -14.88
N VAL A 206 -15.64 8.89 -15.57
CA VAL A 206 -16.99 9.35 -15.91
C VAL A 206 -17.08 9.75 -17.38
N GLY A 207 -18.25 9.59 -17.99
CA GLY A 207 -18.53 9.98 -19.38
C GLY A 207 -19.03 8.80 -20.23
N SER A 208 -19.31 9.08 -21.50
CA SER A 208 -19.59 8.09 -22.55
C SER A 208 -18.34 7.84 -23.41
N GLU A 209 -18.37 6.80 -24.25
CA GLU A 209 -17.21 6.23 -24.98
C GLU A 209 -16.23 7.26 -25.59
N GLU A 210 -16.71 8.35 -26.20
CA GLU A 210 -15.86 9.39 -26.82
C GLU A 210 -15.45 10.54 -25.88
N HIS A 211 -16.02 10.61 -24.68
CA HIS A 211 -15.84 11.71 -23.71
C HIS A 211 -15.51 11.24 -22.30
N HIS A 212 -14.93 10.05 -22.17
CA HIS A 212 -14.42 9.57 -20.89
C HIS A 212 -13.40 10.55 -20.32
N LYS A 213 -13.64 11.01 -19.09
CA LYS A 213 -12.74 11.83 -18.29
C LYS A 213 -12.46 11.10 -16.99
N LYS A 214 -11.27 11.32 -16.45
CA LYS A 214 -10.95 10.88 -15.09
C LYS A 214 -10.99 12.07 -14.13
N THR A 215 -11.56 11.88 -12.95
CA THR A 215 -11.62 12.88 -11.89
C THR A 215 -10.92 12.33 -10.65
N GLU A 216 -10.07 13.14 -10.01
CA GLU A 216 -9.45 12.78 -8.73
C GLU A 216 -10.53 12.71 -7.64
N VAL A 217 -10.59 11.59 -6.92
CA VAL A 217 -11.55 11.43 -5.80
C VAL A 217 -10.87 11.12 -4.48
N ALA A 218 -9.60 10.66 -4.50
CA ALA A 218 -8.81 10.52 -3.30
C ALA A 218 -7.31 10.64 -3.57
N LYS A 219 -6.55 11.04 -2.55
CA LYS A 219 -5.09 11.09 -2.59
C LYS A 219 -4.49 10.48 -1.34
N TYR A 220 -3.52 9.60 -1.54
CA TYR A 220 -2.74 8.97 -0.48
C TYR A 220 -1.30 9.49 -0.48
N ALA A 221 -0.80 9.80 0.71
CA ALA A 221 0.60 10.09 0.95
C ALA A 221 1.13 9.15 2.04
N GLN A 222 2.13 8.35 1.70
CA GLN A 222 2.83 7.51 2.66
C GLN A 222 3.43 8.38 3.78
N LYS A 223 3.40 7.85 5.01
CA LYS A 223 4.04 8.44 6.17
C LYS A 223 5.45 8.96 5.83
N TRP A 224 5.68 10.24 6.10
CA TRP A 224 6.92 10.96 5.76
C TRP A 224 7.89 11.12 6.93
N TRP A 225 7.62 10.50 8.09
CA TRP A 225 8.48 10.54 9.27
C TRP A 225 8.79 9.14 9.82
N GLY A 226 10.03 8.94 10.24
CA GLY A 226 10.51 7.65 10.78
C GLY A 226 10.72 6.58 9.71
N SER A 227 10.54 5.30 10.10
CA SER A 227 10.84 4.14 9.24
C SER A 227 9.94 4.03 8.00
N PHE A 228 10.46 3.39 6.94
CA PHE A 228 9.78 3.13 5.67
C PHE A 228 8.73 2.00 5.77
N VAL A 229 7.63 2.29 6.47
CA VAL A 229 6.48 1.38 6.65
C VAL A 229 5.31 1.76 5.76
N THR A 230 4.45 0.78 5.43
CA THR A 230 3.22 1.01 4.65
C THR A 230 2.17 1.60 5.57
N GLY A 231 1.48 2.65 5.15
CA GLY A 231 0.61 3.47 6.01
C GLY A 231 0.88 4.95 5.75
N GLY A 232 -0.06 5.81 6.12
CA GLY A 232 -0.01 7.20 5.75
C GLY A 232 -1.38 7.87 5.77
N THR A 233 -1.43 9.05 5.19
CA THR A 233 -2.64 9.87 5.13
C THR A 233 -3.36 9.62 3.82
N LEU A 234 -4.67 9.44 3.91
CA LEU A 234 -5.58 9.40 2.78
C LEU A 234 -6.57 10.56 2.91
N VAL A 235 -6.74 11.34 1.86
CA VAL A 235 -7.82 12.34 1.77
C VAL A 235 -8.82 11.90 0.72
N VAL A 236 -10.11 12.06 0.99
CA VAL A 236 -11.20 11.54 0.16
C VAL A 236 -12.26 12.61 -0.05
N ASP A 237 -12.75 12.78 -1.27
CA ASP A 237 -14.01 13.47 -1.54
C ASP A 237 -15.17 12.49 -1.34
N GLU A 238 -15.79 12.51 -0.15
CA GLU A 238 -16.88 11.58 0.20
C GLU A 238 -18.17 11.84 -0.59
N LYS A 239 -18.27 12.99 -1.28
CA LYS A 239 -19.37 13.23 -2.21
C LYS A 239 -19.24 12.38 -3.48
N ALA A 240 -18.03 11.93 -3.80
CA ALA A 240 -17.72 11.17 -4.99
C ALA A 240 -17.49 9.67 -4.73
N LEU A 241 -17.03 9.30 -3.53
CA LEU A 241 -16.79 7.91 -3.13
C LEU A 241 -16.89 7.77 -1.60
N ASP A 242 -17.64 6.77 -1.13
CA ASP A 242 -17.71 6.43 0.30
C ASP A 242 -16.31 6.24 0.92
N GLY A 243 -16.09 6.87 2.09
CA GLY A 243 -14.80 6.86 2.77
C GLY A 243 -14.32 5.47 3.18
N VAL A 244 -15.23 4.58 3.60
CA VAL A 244 -14.91 3.19 3.96
C VAL A 244 -14.43 2.43 2.72
N VAL A 245 -15.11 2.57 1.59
CA VAL A 245 -14.67 1.95 0.33
C VAL A 245 -13.30 2.48 -0.10
N ALA A 246 -13.07 3.79 0.00
CA ALA A 246 -11.78 4.39 -0.31
C ALA A 246 -10.65 3.84 0.60
N CYS A 247 -10.89 3.75 1.91
CA CYS A 247 -9.93 3.19 2.86
C CYS A 247 -9.64 1.71 2.62
N LEU A 248 -10.67 0.88 2.45
CA LEU A 248 -10.50 -0.55 2.24
C LEU A 248 -9.82 -0.86 0.92
N SER A 249 -10.22 -0.18 -0.17
CA SER A 249 -9.55 -0.33 -1.46
C SER A 249 -8.05 0.03 -1.35
N LEU A 250 -7.71 1.14 -0.69
CA LEU A 250 -6.32 1.51 -0.46
C LEU A 250 -5.55 0.47 0.37
N VAL A 251 -6.13 -0.04 1.46
CA VAL A 251 -5.48 -1.06 2.30
C VAL A 251 -5.14 -2.30 1.49
N VAL A 252 -6.06 -2.75 0.62
CA VAL A 252 -5.81 -3.84 -0.33
C VAL A 252 -4.63 -3.53 -1.24
N VAL A 253 -4.60 -2.33 -1.85
CA VAL A 253 -3.52 -1.89 -2.74
C VAL A 253 -2.17 -1.86 -2.02
N LEU A 254 -2.11 -1.31 -0.80
CA LEU A 254 -0.89 -1.28 0.02
C LEU A 254 -0.41 -2.69 0.38
N LYS A 255 -1.34 -3.62 0.63
CA LYS A 255 -1.03 -5.03 0.88
C LYS A 255 -0.44 -5.71 -0.34
N LYS A 256 -1.09 -5.59 -1.51
CA LYS A 256 -0.57 -6.13 -2.78
C LYS A 256 0.80 -5.55 -3.11
N LYS A 257 1.00 -4.26 -2.88
CA LYS A 257 2.31 -3.60 -3.06
C LYS A 257 3.40 -4.25 -2.20
N ARG A 258 3.14 -4.53 -0.92
CA ARG A 258 4.11 -5.21 -0.03
C ARG A 258 4.37 -6.64 -0.45
N GLN A 259 3.33 -7.36 -0.84
CA GLN A 259 3.45 -8.71 -1.35
C GLN A 259 4.30 -8.76 -2.62
N ARG A 260 4.09 -7.84 -3.55
CA ARG A 260 4.90 -7.71 -4.78
C ARG A 260 6.37 -7.46 -4.48
N ALA A 261 6.66 -6.62 -3.48
CA ALA A 261 8.04 -6.41 -3.03
C ALA A 261 8.66 -7.71 -2.50
N ALA A 262 7.93 -8.48 -1.69
CA ALA A 262 8.40 -9.77 -1.18
C ALA A 262 8.59 -10.82 -2.29
N GLU A 263 7.65 -10.92 -3.24
CA GLU A 263 7.74 -11.83 -4.38
C GLU A 263 8.98 -11.58 -5.25
N ARG A 264 9.36 -10.31 -5.46
CA ARG A 264 10.57 -9.95 -6.21
C ARG A 264 11.86 -10.32 -5.48
N HIS A 265 11.87 -10.24 -4.15
CA HIS A 265 13.05 -10.61 -3.36
C HIS A 265 13.23 -12.13 -3.28
N ASN A 266 12.15 -12.91 -3.23
CA ASN A 266 12.21 -14.36 -3.13
C ASN A 266 12.41 -15.07 -4.49
N GLY A 267 12.14 -14.40 -5.61
CA GLY A 267 12.32 -14.96 -6.96
C GLY A 267 13.72 -14.79 -7.55
N ALA A 268 14.68 -14.29 -6.77
CA ALA A 268 16.06 -14.02 -7.20
C ALA A 268 17.08 -15.03 -6.63
N GLU A 269 16.62 -16.18 -6.13
CA GLU A 269 17.45 -17.32 -5.73
C GLU A 269 17.53 -18.39 -6.83
#